data_AF-A0A3B8U0P1-F1
#
_entry.id   AF-A0A3B8U0P1-F1
#
_cell.length_a   1.000
_cell.length_b   1.000
_cell.length_c   1.000
_cell.angle_alpha   90.00
_cell.angle_beta   90.00
_cell.angle_gamma   90.00
#
_symmetry.space_group_name_H-M   'P 1'
#
loop_
_entity.id
_entity.type
_entity.pdbx_description
1 polymer ?
#
loop_
_entity_poly.entity_id
_entity_poly.type
_entity_poly.pdbx_seq_one_letter_code
_entity_poly.pdbx_strand_id
1 'polypeptide(L)'
;MAKEKKVTPLMKQYGQIKAQYADAILLFRVGDFYETFGEDAKRAAKVLGIVETKRNNGSASETALAGFPHHAIKTYLPKLVKAGCRVAICEQLEEPSKAKKIVRRGVTEMITPGITLGEDLLESQENNYLAAIHLDKQNASLAFVDISTGEFYVTSGDLGYIQSLLDSTSPAEVLISKEQHTLFETTFGQHFYVYPLNDWLFDKASGERKLLDHFGTKNLKAYSLEGEDDLIMVCGVIIDYLHQSKHPNLGQCQSIQRLYADSRMHLDDFTMRNLEILYSPHIDGKSLFEVINHCVSPMGARKLRSFFTFPLIDKAQIDHRLEQVAVFVEDEPLREQITTLLASLNDIERLGGRIPSNRVTPRDLLKLASASATLQEIKDCLSQSKHTVFKDRIARIDPCSALAEEINKTINPEVPVNWQKGPVIQQGINPALDEWKEIAQNSKAKLEEIRQREADATGINSLKIGFNNVFGYY
;
A
#
# COMPACT_ATOMS: atom_id res chain seq x y z
N MET A 1 21.76 47.32 5.63
CA MET A 1 21.76 45.92 6.11
C MET A 1 20.33 45.43 6.14
N ALA A 2 19.96 44.48 5.28
CA ALA A 2 18.62 43.89 5.31
C ALA A 2 18.42 43.14 6.63
N LYS A 3 17.35 43.44 7.38
CA LYS A 3 16.98 42.70 8.60
C LYS A 3 16.87 41.22 8.27
N GLU A 4 17.67 40.37 8.93
CA GLU A 4 17.55 38.91 8.83
C GLU A 4 16.09 38.49 9.08
N LYS A 5 15.54 37.68 8.17
CA LYS A 5 14.19 37.11 8.33
C LYS A 5 14.17 36.26 9.60
N LYS A 6 13.48 36.73 10.64
CA LYS A 6 13.29 36.00 11.89
C LYS A 6 12.37 34.80 11.64
N VAL A 7 12.95 33.64 11.34
CA VAL A 7 12.22 32.39 11.08
C VAL A 7 11.62 31.87 12.38
N THR A 8 10.31 31.58 12.40
CA THR A 8 9.67 31.01 13.60
C THR A 8 10.22 29.61 13.89
N PRO A 9 10.24 29.17 15.15
CA PRO A 9 10.73 27.83 15.49
C PRO A 9 10.02 26.70 14.71
N LEU A 10 8.73 26.87 14.37
CA LEU A 10 7.97 25.93 13.55
C LEU A 10 8.48 25.91 12.10
N MET A 11 8.69 27.09 11.49
CA MET A 11 9.21 27.17 10.13
C MET A 11 10.67 26.70 10.03
N LYS A 12 11.45 26.82 11.11
CA LYS A 12 12.79 26.23 11.19
C LYS A 12 12.71 24.70 11.17
N GLN A 13 11.81 24.11 11.96
CA GLN A 13 11.58 22.66 11.96
C GLN A 13 11.05 22.18 10.59
N TYR A 14 10.11 22.90 9.97
CA TYR A 14 9.61 22.61 8.63
C TYR A 14 10.74 22.63 7.60
N GLY A 15 11.55 23.69 7.56
CA GLY A 15 12.65 23.82 6.61
C GLY A 15 13.72 22.74 6.74
N GLN A 16 14.04 22.33 7.98
CA GLN A 16 14.97 21.21 8.24
C GLN A 16 14.46 19.88 7.69
N ILE A 17 13.16 19.61 7.84
CA ILE A 17 12.55 18.38 7.33
C ILE A 17 12.39 18.46 5.80
N LYS A 18 11.90 19.59 5.28
CA LYS A 18 11.74 19.82 3.84
C LYS A 18 13.06 19.74 3.07
N ALA A 19 14.19 20.13 3.67
CA ALA A 19 15.51 19.98 3.05
C ALA A 19 15.90 18.51 2.79
N GLN A 20 15.38 17.57 3.59
CA GLN A 20 15.59 16.13 3.37
C GLN A 20 14.66 15.55 2.31
N TYR A 21 13.55 16.24 2.01
CA TYR A 21 12.48 15.83 1.10
C TYR A 21 12.13 16.96 0.13
N ALA A 22 13.16 17.49 -0.54
CA ALA A 22 13.07 18.75 -1.29
C ALA A 22 12.06 18.67 -2.45
N ASP A 23 11.94 17.50 -3.06
CA ASP A 23 11.14 17.20 -4.24
C ASP A 23 9.72 16.69 -3.93
N ALA A 24 9.46 16.27 -2.69
CA ALA A 24 8.16 15.77 -2.24
C ALA A 24 7.32 16.87 -1.57
N ILE A 25 6.01 16.87 -1.79
CA ILE A 25 5.07 17.73 -1.04
C ILE A 25 5.10 17.30 0.43
N LEU A 26 5.50 18.20 1.33
CA LEU A 26 5.52 17.92 2.76
C LEU A 26 4.16 18.27 3.39
N LEU A 27 3.39 17.24 3.74
CA LEU A 27 2.18 17.36 4.56
C LEU A 27 2.58 17.42 6.03
N PHE A 28 2.63 18.63 6.57
CA PHE A 28 3.15 18.91 7.90
C PHE A 28 2.02 19.03 8.92
N ARG A 29 1.93 18.11 9.88
CA ARG A 29 0.84 18.11 10.86
C ARG A 29 0.96 19.27 11.86
N VAL A 30 -0.04 20.15 11.85
CA VAL A 30 -0.17 21.29 12.75
C VAL A 30 -1.53 21.20 13.44
N GLY A 31 -1.54 20.61 14.64
CA GLY A 31 -2.79 20.32 15.35
C GLY A 31 -3.68 19.37 14.54
N ASP A 32 -4.89 19.83 14.22
CA ASP A 32 -5.87 19.04 13.48
C ASP A 32 -5.77 19.16 11.96
N PHE A 33 -4.76 19.83 11.41
CA PHE A 33 -4.58 20.04 9.97
C PHE A 33 -3.25 19.46 9.48
N TYR A 34 -3.22 18.99 8.23
CA TYR A 34 -2.00 18.94 7.45
C TYR A 34 -1.85 20.26 6.71
N GLU A 35 -0.75 20.96 6.98
CA GLU A 35 -0.37 22.20 6.32
C GLU A 35 0.84 21.96 5.42
N THR A 36 0.90 22.67 4.30
CA THR A 36 2.08 22.72 3.44
C THR A 36 2.39 24.18 3.09
N PHE A 37 3.64 24.50 2.78
CA PHE A 37 4.11 25.88 2.65
C PHE A 37 4.93 26.13 1.38
N GLY A 38 4.90 27.38 0.89
CA GLY A 38 5.70 27.82 -0.25
C GLY A 38 5.23 27.21 -1.57
N GLU A 39 6.15 26.67 -2.37
CA GLU A 39 5.80 26.06 -3.65
C GLU A 39 4.95 24.80 -3.50
N ASP A 40 5.17 24.01 -2.44
CA ASP A 40 4.34 22.85 -2.13
C ASP A 40 2.88 23.28 -1.88
N ALA A 41 2.65 24.43 -1.24
CA ALA A 41 1.31 24.98 -1.00
C ALA A 41 0.59 25.33 -2.29
N LYS A 42 1.27 26.01 -3.22
CA LYS A 42 0.70 26.36 -4.53
C LYS A 42 0.36 25.12 -5.34
N ARG A 43 1.27 24.14 -5.35
CA ARG A 43 1.07 22.86 -6.04
C ARG A 43 -0.11 22.08 -5.43
N ALA A 44 -0.15 21.96 -4.10
CA ALA A 44 -1.24 21.28 -3.40
C ALA A 44 -2.58 22.00 -3.61
N ALA A 45 -2.63 23.34 -3.52
CA ALA A 45 -3.84 24.12 -3.77
C ALA A 45 -4.41 23.86 -5.17
N LYS A 46 -3.56 23.89 -6.20
CA LYS A 46 -3.94 23.62 -7.59
C LYS A 46 -4.45 22.20 -7.79
N VAL A 47 -3.74 21.19 -7.29
CA VAL A 47 -4.10 19.77 -7.48
C VAL A 47 -5.35 19.40 -6.68
N LEU A 48 -5.46 19.89 -5.45
CA LEU A 48 -6.55 19.51 -4.54
C LEU A 48 -7.81 20.37 -4.72
N GLY A 49 -7.71 21.51 -5.39
CA GLY A 49 -8.80 22.49 -5.50
C GLY A 49 -9.13 23.15 -4.15
N ILE A 50 -8.13 23.34 -3.29
CA ILE A 50 -8.28 24.00 -1.98
C ILE A 50 -7.73 25.43 -2.03
N VAL A 51 -8.18 26.27 -1.09
CA VAL A 51 -7.79 27.69 -1.05
C VAL A 51 -6.31 27.83 -0.66
N GLU A 52 -5.53 28.50 -1.50
CA GLU A 52 -4.21 29.02 -1.12
C GLU A 52 -4.40 30.26 -0.24
N THR A 53 -3.79 30.23 0.96
CA THR A 53 -3.80 31.34 1.92
C THR A 53 -2.36 31.78 2.21
N LYS A 54 -2.20 32.75 3.12
CA LYS A 54 -0.89 33.28 3.49
C LYS A 54 -0.71 33.22 5.01
N ARG A 55 0.39 32.62 5.45
CA ARG A 55 0.79 32.67 6.86
C ARG A 55 1.54 33.98 7.13
N ASN A 56 1.25 34.61 8.28
CA ASN A 56 1.80 35.92 8.67
C ASN A 56 1.58 36.99 7.58
N ASN A 57 0.37 37.02 7.01
CA ASN A 57 -0.06 37.93 5.95
C ASN A 57 0.29 39.39 6.26
N GLY A 58 0.99 40.08 5.35
CA GLY A 58 1.42 41.47 5.55
C GLY A 58 2.70 41.66 6.37
N SER A 59 3.45 40.59 6.66
CA SER A 59 4.76 40.67 7.33
C SER A 59 5.92 40.32 6.39
N ALA A 60 7.16 40.69 6.77
CA ALA A 60 8.37 40.26 6.07
C ALA A 60 8.61 38.72 6.06
N SER A 61 7.80 37.96 6.81
CA SER A 61 7.83 36.50 6.92
C SER A 61 6.67 35.79 6.20
N GLU A 62 5.93 36.52 5.35
CA GLU A 62 4.82 35.97 4.58
C GLU A 62 5.24 34.75 3.75
N THR A 63 4.43 33.69 3.80
CA THR A 63 4.65 32.44 3.05
C THR A 63 3.31 31.85 2.63
N ALA A 64 3.22 31.35 1.39
CA ALA A 64 2.04 30.64 0.90
C ALA A 64 1.74 29.42 1.78
N LEU A 65 0.46 29.17 2.05
CA LEU A 65 -0.03 28.08 2.89
C LEU A 65 -1.26 27.45 2.24
N ALA A 66 -1.28 26.13 2.18
CA ALA A 66 -2.47 25.36 1.86
C ALA A 66 -2.57 24.18 2.83
N GLY A 67 -3.78 23.76 3.16
CA GLY A 67 -3.98 22.66 4.11
C GLY A 67 -5.41 22.18 4.19
N PHE A 68 -5.57 21.00 4.79
CA PHE A 68 -6.86 20.35 4.99
C PHE A 68 -6.88 19.62 6.34
N PRO A 69 -8.07 19.34 6.92
CA PRO A 69 -8.17 18.63 8.20
C PRO A 69 -7.54 17.24 8.12
N HIS A 70 -6.82 16.81 9.16
CA HIS A 70 -6.02 15.57 9.11
C HIS A 70 -6.86 14.31 8.84
N HIS A 71 -8.10 14.28 9.31
CA HIS A 71 -9.05 13.19 9.06
C HIS A 71 -9.47 13.07 7.59
N ALA A 72 -9.27 14.11 6.78
CA ALA A 72 -9.54 14.11 5.36
C ALA A 72 -8.34 13.62 4.51
N ILE A 73 -7.26 13.11 5.13
CA ILE A 73 -6.09 12.62 4.39
C ILE A 73 -6.45 11.54 3.37
N LYS A 74 -7.39 10.63 3.70
CA LYS A 74 -7.87 9.59 2.79
C LYS A 74 -8.55 10.15 1.54
N THR A 75 -9.07 11.37 1.59
CA THR A 75 -9.70 12.04 0.45
C THR A 75 -8.69 12.80 -0.42
N TYR A 76 -7.71 13.47 0.20
CA TYR A 76 -6.80 14.38 -0.49
C TYR A 76 -5.48 13.73 -0.94
N LEU A 77 -4.95 12.80 -0.15
CA LEU A 77 -3.70 12.10 -0.50
C LEU A 77 -3.79 11.40 -1.86
N PRO A 78 -4.88 10.66 -2.20
CA PRO A 78 -4.99 10.04 -3.51
C PRO A 78 -4.94 11.01 -4.68
N LYS A 79 -5.50 12.21 -4.53
CA LYS A 79 -5.47 13.23 -5.58
C LYS A 79 -4.06 13.75 -5.85
N LEU A 80 -3.26 13.94 -4.80
CA LEU A 80 -1.85 14.34 -4.95
C LEU A 80 -1.04 13.25 -5.66
N VAL A 81 -1.20 12.01 -5.24
CA VAL A 81 -0.44 10.87 -5.78
C VAL A 81 -0.82 10.59 -7.23
N LYS A 82 -2.13 10.56 -7.55
CA LYS A 82 -2.62 10.41 -8.94
C LYS A 82 -2.18 11.55 -9.86
N ALA A 83 -1.85 12.73 -9.31
CA ALA A 83 -1.25 13.84 -10.06
C ALA A 83 0.30 13.73 -10.17
N GLY A 84 0.89 12.58 -9.87
CA GLY A 84 2.34 12.34 -9.93
C GLY A 84 3.13 13.07 -8.84
N CYS A 85 2.50 13.44 -7.72
CA CYS A 85 3.21 14.06 -6.60
C CYS A 85 3.74 13.00 -5.64
N ARG A 86 5.03 13.06 -5.30
CA ARG A 86 5.58 12.40 -4.11
C ARG A 86 5.14 13.20 -2.89
N VAL A 87 4.70 12.52 -1.83
CA VAL A 87 4.11 13.15 -0.65
C VAL A 87 4.76 12.59 0.62
N ALA A 88 5.40 13.46 1.40
CA ALA A 88 5.95 13.11 2.71
C ALA A 88 4.95 13.49 3.82
N ILE A 89 4.52 12.52 4.62
CA ILE A 89 3.59 12.72 5.74
C ILE A 89 4.42 12.92 7.01
N CYS A 90 4.30 14.10 7.61
CA CYS A 90 5.06 14.50 8.79
C CYS A 90 4.13 14.64 10.00
N GLU A 91 4.28 13.72 10.94
CA GLU A 91 3.46 13.59 12.14
C GLU A 91 4.08 14.26 13.36
N GLN A 92 3.22 14.52 14.35
CA GLN A 92 3.66 14.88 15.69
C GLN A 92 4.07 13.61 16.44
N LEU A 93 5.33 13.53 16.86
CA LEU A 93 5.88 12.36 17.55
C LEU A 93 5.67 12.41 19.07
N GLU A 94 5.17 13.55 19.57
CA GLU A 94 4.98 13.81 20.99
C GLU A 94 3.67 14.57 21.19
N GLU A 95 2.98 14.34 22.32
CA GLU A 95 1.79 15.09 22.66
C GLU A 95 2.12 16.56 23.01
N PRO A 96 1.26 17.52 22.61
CA PRO A 96 1.40 18.91 23.02
C PRO A 96 1.27 19.04 24.55
N SER A 97 2.28 19.61 25.21
CA SER A 97 2.23 19.91 26.65
C SER A 97 2.37 21.40 26.92
N LYS A 98 1.78 21.89 28.02
CA LYS A 98 1.89 23.29 28.44
C LYS A 98 3.35 23.73 28.67
N ALA A 99 4.26 22.79 28.94
CA ALA A 99 5.68 23.05 29.18
C ALA A 99 6.51 23.20 27.89
N LYS A 100 6.11 22.56 26.77
CA LYS A 100 6.86 22.59 25.51
C LYS A 100 6.14 23.45 24.47
N LYS A 101 6.75 24.57 24.07
CA LYS A 101 6.20 25.46 23.02
C LYS A 101 6.13 24.82 21.63
N ILE A 102 6.93 23.79 21.34
CA ILE A 102 6.92 23.04 20.08
C ILE A 102 7.08 21.55 20.34
N VAL A 103 6.24 20.76 19.68
CA VAL A 103 6.34 19.29 19.63
C VAL A 103 7.37 18.84 18.60
N ARG A 104 8.02 17.70 18.87
CA ARG A 104 8.88 17.04 17.90
C ARG A 104 8.03 16.49 16.76
N ARG A 105 8.55 16.61 15.54
CA ARG A 105 7.93 16.08 14.33
C ARG A 105 8.91 15.26 13.52
N GLY A 106 8.39 14.32 12.76
CA GLY A 106 9.17 13.49 11.85
C GLY A 106 8.30 12.94 10.73
N VAL A 107 8.94 12.70 9.59
CA VAL A 107 8.28 12.00 8.48
C VAL A 107 8.09 10.54 8.88
N THR A 108 6.84 10.13 9.00
CA THR A 108 6.45 8.75 9.30
C THR A 108 6.38 7.92 8.02
N GLU A 109 6.09 8.58 6.90
CA GLU A 109 5.80 7.90 5.65
C GLU A 109 6.07 8.79 4.44
N MET A 110 6.58 8.19 3.37
CA MET A 110 6.63 8.79 2.04
C MET A 110 5.78 7.95 1.09
N ILE A 111 4.77 8.60 0.50
CA ILE A 111 3.91 8.02 -0.52
C ILE A 111 4.36 8.52 -1.89
N THR A 112 4.45 7.62 -2.84
CA THR A 112 4.74 7.91 -4.24
C THR A 112 3.77 7.13 -5.12
N PRO A 113 3.68 7.44 -6.42
CA PRO A 113 2.83 6.66 -7.32
C PRO A 113 3.13 5.15 -7.30
N GLY A 114 4.41 4.74 -7.21
CA GLY A 114 4.80 3.33 -7.12
C GLY A 114 4.73 2.72 -5.72
N ILE A 115 4.68 3.53 -4.66
CA ILE A 115 4.70 3.07 -3.26
C ILE A 115 3.36 3.40 -2.60
N THR A 116 2.41 2.46 -2.72
CA THR A 116 1.13 2.54 -2.01
C THR A 116 0.66 1.18 -1.48
N LEU A 117 0.15 1.20 -0.25
CA LEU A 117 -0.50 0.06 0.42
C LEU A 117 -1.95 0.39 0.82
N GLY A 118 -2.40 1.62 0.58
CA GLY A 118 -3.73 2.07 0.98
C GLY A 118 -4.78 1.65 -0.04
N GLU A 119 -5.88 1.06 0.41
CA GLU A 119 -7.02 0.72 -0.47
C GLU A 119 -7.56 1.96 -1.20
N ASP A 120 -7.51 3.13 -0.56
CA ASP A 120 -7.98 4.41 -1.14
C ASP A 120 -7.13 4.90 -2.33
N LEU A 121 -5.95 4.30 -2.53
CA LEU A 121 -4.97 4.66 -3.57
C LEU A 121 -4.86 3.59 -4.67
N LEU A 122 -5.26 2.36 -4.37
CA LEU A 122 -5.05 1.20 -5.23
C LEU A 122 -6.31 0.87 -6.01
N GLU A 123 -6.18 0.70 -7.33
CA GLU A 123 -7.24 0.13 -8.14
C GLU A 123 -7.38 -1.37 -7.82
N SER A 124 -8.60 -1.84 -7.60
CA SER A 124 -8.84 -3.18 -7.05
C SER A 124 -8.38 -4.31 -7.98
N GLN A 125 -8.54 -4.14 -9.30
CA GLN A 125 -8.32 -5.18 -10.31
C GLN A 125 -6.97 -5.05 -11.03
N GLU A 126 -6.11 -4.13 -10.59
CA GLU A 126 -4.82 -3.85 -11.23
C GLU A 126 -3.70 -3.86 -10.20
N ASN A 127 -2.52 -4.29 -10.64
CA ASN A 127 -1.30 -4.17 -9.87
C ASN A 127 -0.78 -2.72 -9.90
N ASN A 128 -0.10 -2.32 -8.84
CA ASN A 128 0.55 -0.99 -8.77
C ASN A 128 2.07 -1.16 -8.71
N TYR A 129 2.68 -1.33 -9.88
CA TYR A 129 4.10 -1.65 -9.97
C TYR A 129 5.00 -0.42 -9.76
N LEU A 130 6.01 -0.58 -8.91
CA LEU A 130 7.22 0.23 -8.87
C LEU A 130 8.31 -0.48 -9.68
N ALA A 131 8.87 0.17 -10.68
CA ALA A 131 9.93 -0.38 -11.51
C ALA A 131 11.28 0.29 -11.26
N ALA A 132 12.37 -0.43 -11.51
CA ALA A 132 13.71 0.13 -11.65
C ALA A 132 14.37 -0.41 -12.92
N ILE A 133 15.03 0.47 -13.66
CA ILE A 133 15.63 0.13 -14.95
C ILE A 133 17.08 0.61 -15.04
N HIS A 134 17.91 -0.20 -15.68
CA HIS A 134 19.28 0.15 -16.05
C HIS A 134 19.49 -0.11 -17.55
N LEU A 135 20.04 0.87 -18.26
CA LEU A 135 20.27 0.80 -19.70
C LEU A 135 21.73 0.41 -20.00
N ASP A 136 21.95 -0.63 -20.82
CA ASP A 136 23.27 -0.98 -21.35
C ASP A 136 23.22 -1.13 -22.88
N LYS A 137 23.64 -0.06 -23.57
CA LYS A 137 23.72 0.03 -25.04
C LYS A 137 22.41 -0.33 -25.74
N GLN A 138 22.26 -1.58 -26.16
CA GLN A 138 21.10 -2.12 -26.90
C GLN A 138 20.23 -3.04 -26.04
N ASN A 139 20.58 -3.20 -24.77
CA ASN A 139 19.85 -3.98 -23.79
C ASN A 139 19.45 -3.11 -22.60
N ALA A 140 18.53 -3.62 -21.80
CA ALA A 140 18.23 -3.07 -20.50
C ALA A 140 17.88 -4.18 -19.51
N SER A 141 18.11 -3.88 -18.24
CA SER A 141 17.68 -4.69 -17.11
C SER A 141 16.54 -3.97 -16.40
N LEU A 142 15.46 -4.69 -16.14
CA LEU A 142 14.23 -4.16 -15.56
C LEU A 142 13.81 -5.05 -14.39
N ALA A 143 13.58 -4.43 -13.24
CA ALA A 143 12.90 -5.05 -12.12
C ALA A 143 11.61 -4.29 -11.82
N PHE A 144 10.57 -4.98 -11.37
CA PHE A 144 9.34 -4.33 -10.93
C PHE A 144 8.64 -5.12 -9.82
N VAL A 145 8.07 -4.38 -8.87
CA VAL A 145 7.45 -4.94 -7.66
C VAL A 145 6.10 -4.31 -7.40
N ASP A 146 5.12 -5.11 -7.00
CA ASP A 146 3.89 -4.63 -6.37
C ASP A 146 3.99 -4.92 -4.87
N ILE A 147 4.24 -3.87 -4.08
CA ILE A 147 4.42 -4.01 -2.64
C ILE A 147 3.13 -4.44 -1.92
N SER A 148 1.96 -4.27 -2.55
CA SER A 148 0.67 -4.65 -1.98
C SER A 148 0.40 -6.15 -2.07
N THR A 149 0.98 -6.82 -3.07
CA THR A 149 0.82 -8.27 -3.29
C THR A 149 2.09 -9.06 -2.97
N GLY A 150 3.26 -8.42 -3.00
CA GLY A 150 4.56 -9.07 -2.86
C GLY A 150 5.11 -9.64 -4.16
N GLU A 151 4.41 -9.46 -5.29
CA GLU A 151 4.91 -9.85 -6.61
C GLU A 151 6.17 -9.04 -6.94
N PHE A 152 7.26 -9.73 -7.27
CA PHE A 152 8.52 -9.12 -7.62
C PHE A 152 9.13 -9.86 -8.82
N TYR A 153 9.25 -9.16 -9.94
CA TYR A 153 9.77 -9.68 -11.20
C TYR A 153 11.07 -8.97 -11.59
N VAL A 154 11.91 -9.67 -12.34
CA VAL A 154 13.14 -9.11 -12.91
C VAL A 154 13.47 -9.76 -14.25
N THR A 155 14.06 -9.00 -15.16
CA THR A 155 14.41 -9.47 -16.50
C THR A 155 15.53 -8.62 -17.09
N SER A 156 16.19 -9.16 -18.11
CA SER A 156 17.01 -8.39 -19.05
C SER A 156 16.67 -8.79 -20.48
N GLY A 157 16.93 -7.90 -21.42
CA GLY A 157 16.72 -8.16 -22.85
C GLY A 157 16.97 -6.90 -23.69
N ASP A 158 16.67 -6.99 -24.98
CA ASP A 158 16.77 -5.83 -25.87
C ASP A 158 15.75 -4.73 -25.52
N LEU A 159 15.98 -3.54 -26.06
CA LEU A 159 15.13 -2.37 -25.77
C LEU A 159 13.67 -2.55 -26.21
N GLY A 160 13.38 -3.32 -27.27
CA GLY A 160 12.02 -3.55 -27.74
C GLY A 160 11.22 -4.48 -26.82
N TYR A 161 11.87 -5.53 -26.33
CA TYR A 161 11.33 -6.41 -25.29
C TYR A 161 11.03 -5.63 -24.01
N ILE A 162 11.96 -4.79 -23.56
CA ILE A 162 11.81 -4.00 -22.34
C ILE A 162 10.72 -2.93 -22.50
N GLN A 163 10.64 -2.26 -23.65
CA GLN A 163 9.54 -1.34 -23.98
C GLN A 163 8.18 -2.03 -23.82
N SER A 164 8.01 -3.20 -24.44
CA SER A 164 6.73 -3.92 -24.41
C SER A 164 6.34 -4.36 -22.99
N LEU A 165 7.31 -4.66 -22.13
CA LEU A 165 7.06 -4.91 -20.71
C LEU A 165 6.65 -3.64 -19.96
N LEU A 166 7.32 -2.51 -20.19
CA LEU A 166 6.94 -1.24 -19.58
C LEU A 166 5.52 -0.83 -19.99
N ASP A 167 5.15 -1.00 -21.26
CA ASP A 167 3.81 -0.66 -21.75
C ASP A 167 2.73 -1.60 -21.19
N SER A 168 2.99 -2.91 -21.19
CA SER A 168 2.01 -3.91 -20.75
C SER A 168 1.85 -3.97 -19.23
N THR A 169 2.89 -3.64 -18.46
CA THR A 169 2.83 -3.54 -16.99
C THR A 169 2.46 -2.15 -16.50
N SER A 170 2.67 -1.12 -17.32
CA SER A 170 2.39 0.30 -17.04
C SER A 170 2.75 0.70 -15.61
N PRO A 171 4.04 0.58 -15.21
CA PRO A 171 4.45 0.85 -13.83
C PRO A 171 4.07 2.27 -13.43
N ALA A 172 3.52 2.41 -12.23
CA ALA A 172 3.08 3.69 -11.69
C ALA A 172 4.27 4.63 -11.44
N GLU A 173 5.48 4.08 -11.26
CA GLU A 173 6.72 4.83 -11.09
C GLU A 173 7.91 4.01 -11.59
N VAL A 174 8.82 4.66 -12.32
CA VAL A 174 10.05 4.08 -12.84
C VAL A 174 11.28 4.77 -12.25
N LEU A 175 12.12 4.01 -11.56
CA LEU A 175 13.39 4.47 -11.00
C LEU A 175 14.50 4.30 -12.03
N ILE A 176 15.31 5.34 -12.22
CA ILE A 176 16.45 5.31 -13.13
C ILE A 176 17.61 6.15 -12.63
N SER A 177 18.82 5.84 -13.08
CA SER A 177 20.00 6.68 -12.89
C SER A 177 19.83 8.07 -13.51
N LYS A 178 20.26 9.13 -12.81
CA LYS A 178 20.23 10.51 -13.31
C LYS A 178 20.95 10.67 -14.65
N GLU A 179 22.09 10.00 -14.83
CA GLU A 179 22.85 10.05 -16.09
C GLU A 179 22.09 9.41 -17.26
N GLN A 180 21.19 8.46 -16.99
CA GLN A 180 20.45 7.71 -18.01
C GLN A 180 19.04 8.26 -18.27
N HIS A 181 18.60 9.28 -17.53
CA HIS A 181 17.24 9.82 -17.62
C HIS A 181 16.87 10.29 -19.04
N THR A 182 17.72 11.11 -19.67
CA THR A 182 17.49 11.59 -21.05
C THR A 182 17.47 10.45 -22.07
N LEU A 183 18.33 9.45 -21.88
CA LEU A 183 18.38 8.28 -22.75
C LEU A 183 17.09 7.46 -22.63
N PHE A 184 16.57 7.28 -21.42
CA PHE A 184 15.29 6.63 -21.20
C PHE A 184 14.14 7.35 -21.91
N GLU A 185 14.01 8.66 -21.73
CA GLU A 185 12.95 9.42 -22.40
C GLU A 185 13.04 9.34 -23.94
N THR A 186 14.27 9.31 -24.47
CA THR A 186 14.49 9.16 -25.92
C THR A 186 14.17 7.76 -26.41
N THR A 187 14.40 6.74 -25.59
CA THR A 187 14.22 5.33 -25.95
C THR A 187 12.78 4.87 -25.78
N PHE A 188 12.14 5.23 -24.66
CA PHE A 188 10.82 4.72 -24.27
C PHE A 188 9.72 5.80 -24.18
N GLY A 189 10.08 7.06 -24.37
CA GLY A 189 9.14 8.20 -24.33
C GLY A 189 8.96 8.83 -22.94
N GLN A 190 8.13 9.88 -22.90
CA GLN A 190 7.95 10.75 -21.72
C GLN A 190 6.62 10.52 -20.98
N HIS A 191 5.91 9.43 -21.27
CA HIS A 191 4.59 9.16 -20.72
C HIS A 191 4.64 8.42 -19.37
N PHE A 192 5.76 7.77 -19.04
CA PHE A 192 5.99 7.17 -17.74
C PHE A 192 6.32 8.21 -16.68
N TYR A 193 5.88 7.97 -15.46
CA TYR A 193 6.35 8.74 -14.31
C TYR A 193 7.75 8.26 -13.91
N VAL A 194 8.77 9.03 -14.27
CA VAL A 194 10.18 8.67 -14.01
C VAL A 194 10.72 9.44 -12.81
N TYR A 195 11.41 8.75 -11.91
CA TYR A 195 12.10 9.34 -10.77
C TYR A 195 13.62 9.08 -10.84
N PRO A 196 14.40 10.10 -11.24
CA PRO A 196 15.86 9.97 -11.34
C PRO A 196 16.56 9.94 -9.98
N LEU A 197 17.26 8.84 -9.72
CA LEU A 197 18.07 8.58 -8.54
C LEU A 197 19.55 8.84 -8.81
N ASN A 198 20.31 9.12 -7.75
CA ASN A 198 21.76 9.28 -7.89
C ASN A 198 22.42 7.97 -8.32
N ASP A 199 23.42 8.06 -9.20
CA ASP A 199 24.00 6.91 -9.91
C ASP A 199 24.72 5.92 -8.97
N TRP A 200 25.25 6.39 -7.83
CA TRP A 200 25.85 5.52 -6.81
C TRP A 200 24.86 4.55 -6.15
N LEU A 201 23.55 4.76 -6.32
CA LEU A 201 22.52 3.82 -5.87
C LEU A 201 22.43 2.59 -6.79
N PHE A 202 22.83 2.74 -8.06
CA PHE A 202 22.91 1.68 -9.07
C PHE A 202 24.26 0.93 -8.96
N ASP A 203 24.54 0.44 -7.75
CA ASP A 203 25.75 -0.33 -7.45
C ASP A 203 25.38 -1.78 -7.10
N LYS A 204 26.04 -2.73 -7.78
CA LYS A 204 25.84 -4.17 -7.60
C LYS A 204 26.10 -4.61 -6.16
N ALA A 205 27.25 -4.24 -5.58
CA ALA A 205 27.65 -4.74 -4.26
C ALA A 205 26.68 -4.25 -3.17
N SER A 206 26.21 -3.01 -3.28
CA SER A 206 25.16 -2.44 -2.46
C SER A 206 23.84 -3.19 -2.64
N GLY A 207 23.44 -3.47 -3.88
CA GLY A 207 22.22 -4.21 -4.21
C GLY A 207 22.23 -5.64 -3.68
N GLU A 208 23.31 -6.39 -3.91
CA GLU A 208 23.48 -7.75 -3.41
C GLU A 208 23.34 -7.82 -1.89
N ARG A 209 24.05 -6.96 -1.17
CA ARG A 209 23.96 -6.90 0.29
C ARG A 209 22.54 -6.65 0.79
N LYS A 210 21.80 -5.74 0.15
CA LYS A 210 20.41 -5.43 0.51
C LYS A 210 19.47 -6.61 0.24
N LEU A 211 19.64 -7.30 -0.88
CA LEU A 211 18.84 -8.49 -1.20
C LEU A 211 19.14 -9.64 -0.24
N LEU A 212 20.41 -9.88 0.08
CA LEU A 212 20.80 -10.91 1.05
C LEU A 212 20.24 -10.65 2.45
N ASP A 213 20.28 -9.39 2.90
CA ASP A 213 19.68 -8.94 4.17
C ASP A 213 18.16 -9.11 4.16
N HIS A 214 17.48 -8.63 3.11
CA HIS A 214 16.04 -8.73 2.94
C HIS A 214 15.53 -10.18 2.94
N PHE A 215 16.18 -11.06 2.18
CA PHE A 215 15.78 -12.47 2.09
C PHE A 215 16.33 -13.34 3.23
N GLY A 216 17.25 -12.83 4.05
CA GLY A 216 17.93 -13.62 5.08
C GLY A 216 18.72 -14.80 4.51
N THR A 217 19.30 -14.67 3.32
CA THR A 217 20.01 -15.75 2.60
C THR A 217 21.51 -15.46 2.47
N LYS A 218 22.31 -16.50 2.23
CA LYS A 218 23.78 -16.38 2.03
C LYS A 218 24.19 -16.11 0.58
N ASN A 219 23.32 -16.44 -0.37
CA ASN A 219 23.51 -16.24 -1.80
C ASN A 219 22.14 -16.08 -2.47
N LEU A 220 22.13 -15.62 -3.73
CA LEU A 220 20.91 -15.37 -4.49
C LEU A 220 20.58 -16.49 -5.49
N LYS A 221 21.15 -17.68 -5.32
CA LYS A 221 20.97 -18.83 -6.23
C LYS A 221 19.51 -19.28 -6.30
N ALA A 222 18.80 -19.26 -5.17
CA ALA A 222 17.39 -19.63 -5.09
C ALA A 222 16.47 -18.72 -5.91
N TYR A 223 16.94 -17.53 -6.30
CA TYR A 223 16.19 -16.53 -7.06
C TYR A 223 16.68 -16.41 -8.51
N SER A 224 17.60 -17.28 -8.95
CA SER A 224 18.21 -17.25 -10.29
C SER A 224 18.93 -15.93 -10.62
N LEU A 225 19.55 -15.30 -9.62
CA LEU A 225 20.30 -14.04 -9.74
C LEU A 225 21.80 -14.18 -9.49
N GLU A 226 22.30 -15.37 -9.16
CA GLU A 226 23.73 -15.58 -8.92
C GLU A 226 24.55 -15.29 -10.19
N GLY A 227 25.44 -14.29 -10.12
CA GLY A 227 26.25 -13.84 -11.26
C GLY A 227 25.54 -12.90 -12.24
N GLU A 228 24.30 -12.49 -11.95
CA GLU A 228 23.49 -11.61 -12.80
C GLU A 228 23.54 -10.16 -12.29
N ASP A 229 24.70 -9.52 -12.50
CA ASP A 229 25.08 -8.25 -11.86
C ASP A 229 24.06 -7.13 -12.08
N ASP A 230 23.59 -6.95 -13.31
CA ASP A 230 22.62 -5.90 -13.64
C ASP A 230 21.23 -6.18 -13.04
N LEU A 231 20.83 -7.45 -12.96
CA LEU A 231 19.55 -7.84 -12.36
C LEU A 231 19.58 -7.64 -10.84
N ILE A 232 20.69 -8.00 -10.19
CA ILE A 232 20.93 -7.73 -8.77
C ILE A 232 20.86 -6.22 -8.49
N MET A 233 21.48 -5.42 -9.36
CA MET A 233 21.53 -3.96 -9.23
C MET A 233 20.12 -3.36 -9.22
N VAL A 234 19.29 -3.63 -10.25
CA VAL A 234 17.94 -3.03 -10.35
C VAL A 234 17.02 -3.49 -9.22
N CYS A 235 17.11 -4.75 -8.80
CA CYS A 235 16.37 -5.25 -7.63
C CYS A 235 16.82 -4.55 -6.34
N GLY A 236 18.14 -4.35 -6.17
CA GLY A 236 18.71 -3.65 -5.03
C GLY A 236 18.30 -2.18 -4.93
N VAL A 237 18.15 -1.50 -6.07
CA VAL A 237 17.64 -0.12 -6.15
C VAL A 237 16.21 -0.03 -5.64
N ILE A 238 15.34 -0.98 -6.02
CA ILE A 238 13.96 -1.05 -5.52
C ILE A 238 13.94 -1.19 -3.99
N ILE A 239 14.69 -2.15 -3.45
CA ILE A 239 14.73 -2.38 -2.00
C ILE A 239 15.24 -1.14 -1.26
N ASP A 240 16.29 -0.49 -1.75
CA ASP A 240 16.81 0.74 -1.15
C ASP A 240 15.80 1.88 -1.18
N TYR A 241 15.13 2.07 -2.32
CA TYR A 241 14.13 3.10 -2.47
C TYR A 241 12.95 2.91 -1.51
N LEU A 242 12.49 1.67 -1.33
CA LEU A 242 11.46 1.33 -0.35
C LEU A 242 11.92 1.60 1.09
N HIS A 243 13.15 1.25 1.44
CA HIS A 243 13.73 1.54 2.75
C HIS A 243 13.82 3.05 3.03
N GLN A 244 14.33 3.83 2.07
CA GLN A 244 14.42 5.29 2.18
C GLN A 244 13.04 5.94 2.29
N SER A 245 12.03 5.36 1.64
CA SER A 245 10.63 5.82 1.66
C SER A 245 9.85 5.38 2.90
N LYS A 246 10.50 4.87 3.95
CA LYS A 246 9.89 4.38 5.21
C LYS A 246 9.00 3.14 5.05
N HIS A 247 9.33 2.29 4.07
CA HIS A 247 8.72 0.97 3.87
C HIS A 247 9.75 -0.16 4.03
N PRO A 248 10.43 -0.29 5.19
CA PRO A 248 11.49 -1.30 5.38
C PRO A 248 10.96 -2.72 5.58
N ASN A 249 9.71 -2.88 6.02
CA ASN A 249 9.16 -4.19 6.33
C ASN A 249 8.42 -4.74 5.11
N LEU A 250 9.14 -5.49 4.28
CA LEU A 250 8.65 -6.07 3.03
C LEU A 250 8.49 -7.60 3.12
N GLY A 251 8.06 -8.13 4.28
CA GLY A 251 7.96 -9.57 4.53
C GLY A 251 7.02 -10.34 3.59
N GLN A 252 6.20 -9.64 2.81
CA GLN A 252 5.36 -10.18 1.75
C GLN A 252 6.14 -10.44 0.46
N CYS A 253 7.22 -9.70 0.19
CA CYS A 253 8.10 -9.90 -0.95
C CYS A 253 9.11 -11.02 -0.65
N GLN A 254 8.64 -12.27 -0.68
CA GLN A 254 9.44 -13.44 -0.27
C GLN A 254 10.28 -14.06 -1.38
N SER A 255 10.06 -13.66 -2.64
CA SER A 255 10.75 -14.23 -3.79
C SER A 255 10.85 -13.22 -4.93
N ILE A 256 11.85 -13.39 -5.80
CA ILE A 256 11.99 -12.68 -7.07
C ILE A 256 11.86 -13.69 -8.20
N GLN A 257 10.99 -13.39 -9.15
CA GLN A 257 10.78 -14.21 -10.34
C GLN A 257 11.51 -13.62 -11.54
N ARG A 258 12.51 -14.35 -12.04
CA ARG A 258 13.16 -13.99 -13.30
C ARG A 258 12.25 -14.32 -14.48
N LEU A 259 11.93 -13.31 -15.28
CA LEU A 259 11.30 -13.47 -16.58
C LEU A 259 12.40 -13.64 -17.63
N TYR A 260 12.24 -14.63 -18.50
CA TYR A 260 13.13 -14.85 -19.64
C TYR A 260 12.40 -14.41 -20.91
N ALA A 261 13.06 -13.65 -21.77
CA ALA A 261 12.46 -13.09 -22.98
C ALA A 261 11.88 -14.16 -23.92
N ASP A 262 12.48 -15.35 -23.94
CA ASP A 262 12.08 -16.50 -24.75
C ASP A 262 11.04 -17.41 -24.05
N SER A 263 10.58 -17.07 -22.84
CA SER A 263 9.64 -17.90 -22.06
C SER A 263 8.17 -17.48 -22.15
N ARG A 264 7.89 -16.37 -22.86
CA ARG A 264 6.56 -15.77 -23.00
C ARG A 264 6.34 -15.29 -24.42
N MET A 265 5.07 -15.14 -24.81
CA MET A 265 4.73 -14.54 -26.09
C MET A 265 5.04 -13.04 -26.00
N HIS A 266 5.83 -12.55 -26.94
CA HIS A 266 6.09 -11.13 -27.07
C HIS A 266 4.96 -10.47 -27.86
N LEU A 267 4.30 -9.50 -27.22
CA LEU A 267 3.30 -8.64 -27.85
C LEU A 267 3.80 -7.20 -27.71
N ASP A 268 4.08 -6.55 -28.83
CA ASP A 268 4.47 -5.14 -28.82
C ASP A 268 3.29 -4.23 -28.46
N ASP A 269 3.58 -2.99 -28.04
CA ASP A 269 2.54 -2.01 -27.69
C ASP A 269 1.54 -1.78 -28.82
N PHE A 270 2.04 -1.75 -30.06
CA PHE A 270 1.20 -1.59 -31.24
C PHE A 270 0.15 -2.70 -31.34
N THR A 271 0.55 -3.96 -31.14
CA THR A 271 -0.32 -5.13 -31.14
C THR A 271 -1.27 -5.10 -29.95
N MET A 272 -0.75 -4.85 -28.74
CA MET A 272 -1.55 -4.77 -27.50
C MET A 272 -2.67 -3.74 -27.60
N ARG A 273 -2.36 -2.55 -28.16
CA ARG A 273 -3.31 -1.46 -28.35
C ARG A 273 -4.30 -1.71 -29.47
N ASN A 274 -3.85 -2.22 -30.63
CA ASN A 274 -4.76 -2.46 -31.76
C ASN A 274 -5.69 -3.65 -31.54
N LEU A 275 -5.26 -4.64 -30.75
CA LEU A 275 -6.12 -5.74 -30.30
C LEU A 275 -6.95 -5.36 -29.06
N GLU A 276 -6.75 -4.14 -28.53
CA GLU A 276 -7.41 -3.63 -27.33
C GLU A 276 -7.38 -4.67 -26.19
N ILE A 277 -6.22 -5.26 -25.91
CA ILE A 277 -6.14 -6.43 -25.02
C ILE A 277 -6.49 -6.03 -23.58
N LEU A 278 -5.81 -5.01 -23.07
CA LEU A 278 -5.97 -4.56 -21.68
C LEU A 278 -6.85 -3.30 -21.56
N TYR A 279 -6.77 -2.42 -22.55
CA TYR A 279 -7.45 -1.13 -22.56
C TYR A 279 -7.98 -0.81 -23.96
N SER A 280 -9.09 -0.08 -24.02
CA SER A 280 -9.60 0.50 -25.26
C SER A 280 -9.22 1.98 -25.36
N PRO A 281 -8.74 2.47 -26.53
CA PRO A 281 -8.52 3.89 -26.76
C PRO A 281 -9.83 4.68 -26.93
N HIS A 282 -10.96 3.99 -27.11
CA HIS A 282 -12.27 4.60 -27.30
C HIS A 282 -12.99 4.75 -25.95
N ILE A 283 -13.58 5.93 -25.72
CA ILE A 283 -14.28 6.26 -24.45
C ILE A 283 -15.37 5.23 -24.10
N ASP A 284 -16.11 4.74 -25.09
CA ASP A 284 -17.16 3.74 -24.93
C ASP A 284 -16.72 2.32 -25.32
N GLY A 285 -15.44 2.13 -25.64
CA GLY A 285 -14.88 0.85 -26.05
C GLY A 285 -14.68 -0.08 -24.85
N LYS A 286 -14.65 -1.40 -25.14
CA LYS A 286 -14.39 -2.44 -24.14
C LYS A 286 -13.21 -3.28 -24.59
N SER A 287 -12.20 -3.36 -23.74
CA SER A 287 -11.03 -4.20 -24.01
C SER A 287 -11.38 -5.69 -23.93
N LEU A 288 -10.54 -6.54 -24.52
CA LEU A 288 -10.68 -7.99 -24.40
C LEU A 288 -10.69 -8.43 -22.92
N PHE A 289 -9.83 -7.82 -22.10
CA PHE A 289 -9.81 -8.04 -20.66
C PHE A 289 -11.15 -7.69 -20.02
N GLU A 290 -11.73 -6.52 -20.32
CA GLU A 290 -13.04 -6.13 -19.75
C GLU A 290 -14.18 -7.08 -20.17
N VAL A 291 -14.12 -7.63 -21.38
CA VAL A 291 -15.13 -8.59 -21.87
C VAL A 291 -14.98 -9.95 -21.21
N ILE A 292 -13.75 -10.44 -21.00
CA ILE A 292 -13.48 -11.77 -20.43
C ILE A 292 -13.51 -11.77 -18.90
N ASN A 293 -13.23 -10.64 -18.26
CA ASN A 293 -13.07 -10.55 -16.83
C ASN A 293 -14.42 -10.62 -16.08
N HIS A 294 -14.81 -11.85 -15.76
CA HIS A 294 -15.89 -12.18 -14.83
C HIS A 294 -15.35 -12.72 -13.50
N CYS A 295 -14.12 -12.35 -13.11
CA CYS A 295 -13.55 -12.78 -11.84
C CYS A 295 -14.35 -12.21 -10.66
N VAL A 296 -14.67 -13.07 -9.69
CA VAL A 296 -15.46 -12.69 -8.50
C VAL A 296 -14.62 -12.09 -7.36
N SER A 297 -13.29 -12.11 -7.49
CA SER A 297 -12.37 -11.55 -6.50
C SER A 297 -11.33 -10.61 -7.15
N PRO A 298 -10.90 -9.54 -6.46
CA PRO A 298 -9.89 -8.61 -6.98
C PRO A 298 -8.56 -9.28 -7.33
N MET A 299 -8.08 -10.21 -6.49
CA MET A 299 -6.87 -11.00 -6.75
C MET A 299 -7.02 -11.90 -7.99
N GLY A 300 -8.22 -12.44 -8.23
CA GLY A 300 -8.52 -13.20 -9.43
C GLY A 300 -8.44 -12.34 -10.69
N ALA A 301 -8.99 -11.13 -10.65
CA ALA A 301 -8.94 -10.18 -11.75
C ALA A 301 -7.49 -9.75 -12.08
N ARG A 302 -6.68 -9.45 -11.06
CA ARG A 302 -5.23 -9.18 -11.23
C ARG A 302 -4.51 -10.38 -11.84
N LYS A 303 -4.80 -11.60 -11.37
CA LYS A 303 -4.19 -12.81 -11.93
C LYS A 303 -4.58 -13.05 -13.38
N LEU A 304 -5.83 -12.81 -13.74
CA LEU A 304 -6.30 -12.89 -15.12
C LEU A 304 -5.60 -11.85 -15.99
N ARG A 305 -5.51 -10.60 -15.53
CA ARG A 305 -4.76 -9.52 -16.20
C ARG A 305 -3.31 -9.94 -16.46
N SER A 306 -2.65 -10.55 -15.48
CA SER A 306 -1.28 -11.07 -15.61
C SER A 306 -1.15 -12.14 -16.71
N PHE A 307 -2.20 -12.89 -17.03
CA PHE A 307 -2.17 -13.88 -18.13
C PHE A 307 -2.19 -13.23 -19.50
N PHE A 308 -2.83 -12.06 -19.64
CA PHE A 308 -2.78 -11.25 -20.86
C PHE A 308 -1.45 -10.52 -20.99
N THR A 309 -0.88 -10.04 -19.88
CA THR A 309 0.43 -9.37 -19.86
C THR A 309 1.57 -10.35 -20.15
N PHE A 310 1.48 -11.60 -19.66
CA PHE A 310 2.52 -12.62 -19.82
C PHE A 310 1.96 -13.92 -20.42
N PRO A 311 1.58 -13.94 -21.72
CA PRO A 311 1.02 -15.13 -22.33
C PRO A 311 2.04 -16.26 -22.39
N LEU A 312 1.59 -17.47 -22.07
CA LEU A 312 2.43 -18.66 -22.11
C LEU A 312 2.69 -19.10 -23.55
N ILE A 313 3.89 -19.63 -23.80
CA ILE A 313 4.24 -20.34 -25.04
C ILE A 313 4.49 -21.84 -24.81
N ASP A 314 4.71 -22.22 -23.55
CA ASP A 314 4.95 -23.61 -23.19
C ASP A 314 3.64 -24.41 -23.25
N LYS A 315 3.59 -25.36 -24.19
CA LYS A 315 2.39 -26.16 -24.44
C LYS A 315 1.94 -26.92 -23.19
N ALA A 316 2.86 -27.49 -22.42
CA ALA A 316 2.50 -28.28 -21.24
C ALA A 316 1.82 -27.41 -20.16
N GLN A 317 2.30 -26.18 -19.95
CA GLN A 317 1.64 -25.23 -19.04
C GLN A 317 0.28 -24.75 -19.57
N ILE A 318 0.14 -24.58 -20.89
CA ILE A 318 -1.15 -24.22 -21.51
C ILE A 318 -2.15 -25.37 -21.35
N ASP A 319 -1.76 -26.59 -21.72
CA ASP A 319 -2.59 -27.79 -21.59
C ASP A 319 -3.04 -27.98 -20.12
N HIS A 320 -2.12 -27.81 -19.16
CA HIS A 320 -2.46 -27.92 -17.74
C HIS A 320 -3.50 -26.88 -17.28
N ARG A 321 -3.48 -25.65 -17.82
CA ARG A 321 -4.53 -24.66 -17.55
C ARG A 321 -5.85 -25.06 -18.20
N LEU A 322 -5.82 -25.58 -19.43
CA LEU A 322 -7.02 -26.05 -20.13
C LEU A 322 -7.67 -27.24 -19.41
N GLU A 323 -6.88 -28.15 -18.86
CA GLU A 323 -7.37 -29.25 -18.01
C GLU A 323 -8.13 -28.70 -16.79
N GLN A 324 -7.59 -27.67 -16.11
CA GLN A 324 -8.25 -27.03 -14.98
C GLN A 324 -9.57 -26.37 -15.39
N VAL A 325 -9.60 -25.71 -16.55
CA VAL A 325 -10.83 -25.10 -17.11
C VAL A 325 -11.87 -26.17 -17.46
N ALA A 326 -11.46 -27.27 -18.10
CA ALA A 326 -12.36 -28.34 -18.50
C ALA A 326 -13.14 -28.91 -17.31
N VAL A 327 -12.50 -29.06 -16.15
CA VAL A 327 -13.18 -29.50 -14.92
C VAL A 327 -14.37 -28.59 -14.57
N PHE A 328 -14.20 -27.27 -14.58
CA PHE A 328 -15.27 -26.34 -14.22
C PHE A 328 -16.31 -26.14 -15.34
N VAL A 329 -15.98 -26.48 -16.58
CA VAL A 329 -16.95 -26.54 -17.68
C VAL A 329 -17.84 -27.77 -17.55
N GLU A 330 -17.26 -28.92 -17.19
CA GLU A 330 -17.97 -30.20 -17.07
C GLU A 330 -18.73 -30.36 -15.74
N ASP A 331 -18.19 -29.83 -14.63
CA ASP A 331 -18.77 -29.91 -13.29
C ASP A 331 -19.33 -28.54 -12.85
N GLU A 332 -20.51 -28.22 -13.37
CA GLU A 332 -21.22 -26.98 -13.06
C GLU A 332 -21.53 -26.77 -11.57
N PRO A 333 -22.03 -27.77 -10.83
CA PRO A 333 -22.25 -27.63 -9.38
C PRO A 333 -20.96 -27.28 -8.62
N LEU A 334 -19.84 -27.94 -8.94
CA LEU A 334 -18.55 -27.61 -8.33
C LEU A 334 -18.12 -26.17 -8.69
N ARG A 335 -18.30 -25.75 -9.95
CA ARG A 335 -17.99 -24.38 -10.39
C ARG A 335 -18.79 -23.33 -9.62
N GLU A 336 -20.10 -23.52 -9.47
CA GLU A 336 -20.96 -22.59 -8.75
C GLU A 336 -20.54 -22.49 -7.28
N GLN A 337 -20.33 -23.63 -6.62
CA GLN A 337 -19.91 -23.67 -5.22
C GLN A 337 -18.56 -22.96 -5.00
N ILE A 338 -17.56 -23.26 -5.83
CA ILE A 338 -16.25 -22.62 -5.73
C ILE A 338 -16.33 -21.13 -6.05
N THR A 339 -17.18 -20.73 -6.99
CA THR A 339 -17.39 -19.31 -7.33
C THR A 339 -18.01 -18.55 -6.16
N THR A 340 -19.02 -19.11 -5.49
CA THR A 340 -19.60 -18.50 -4.27
C THR A 340 -18.56 -18.37 -3.16
N LEU A 341 -17.75 -19.40 -2.92
CA LEU A 341 -16.69 -19.37 -1.91
C LEU A 341 -15.59 -18.34 -2.26
N LEU A 342 -15.17 -18.26 -3.52
CA LEU A 342 -14.20 -17.26 -3.97
C LEU A 342 -14.75 -15.83 -3.88
N ALA A 343 -16.05 -15.64 -4.07
CA ALA A 343 -16.70 -14.34 -3.95
C ALA A 343 -16.79 -13.86 -2.49
N SER A 344 -16.89 -14.77 -1.51
CA SER A 344 -16.86 -14.41 -0.09
C SER A 344 -15.45 -14.15 0.44
N LEU A 345 -14.41 -14.56 -0.30
CA LEU A 345 -13.03 -14.17 0.01
C LEU A 345 -12.84 -12.68 -0.32
N ASN A 346 -12.46 -11.92 0.71
CA ASN A 346 -11.93 -10.58 0.53
C ASN A 346 -10.64 -10.61 -0.30
N ASP A 347 -10.06 -9.45 -0.60
CA ASP A 347 -8.72 -9.34 -1.19
C ASP A 347 -7.63 -9.78 -0.19
N ILE A 348 -7.55 -11.10 0.08
CA ILE A 348 -6.64 -11.71 1.06
C ILE A 348 -5.17 -11.49 0.70
N GLU A 349 -4.87 -11.34 -0.59
CA GLU A 349 -3.54 -11.04 -1.10
C GLU A 349 -3.07 -9.66 -0.58
N ARG A 350 -3.86 -8.60 -0.80
CA ARG A 350 -3.54 -7.26 -0.27
C ARG A 350 -3.72 -7.10 1.23
N LEU A 351 -4.63 -7.87 1.84
CA LEU A 351 -4.71 -7.94 3.31
C LEU A 351 -3.42 -8.53 3.90
N GLY A 352 -2.91 -9.61 3.31
CA GLY A 352 -1.64 -10.22 3.68
C GLY A 352 -0.45 -9.27 3.50
N GLY A 353 -0.40 -8.54 2.39
CA GLY A 353 0.65 -7.54 2.13
C GLY A 353 0.72 -6.38 3.14
N ARG A 354 -0.37 -6.11 3.87
CA ARG A 354 -0.40 -5.09 4.93
C ARG A 354 0.15 -5.55 6.28
N ILE A 355 0.30 -6.87 6.49
CA ILE A 355 0.76 -7.41 7.77
C ILE A 355 2.21 -6.99 8.05
N PRO A 356 3.20 -7.22 7.16
CA PRO A 356 4.59 -6.90 7.44
C PRO A 356 4.82 -5.41 7.65
N SER A 357 4.07 -4.56 6.93
CA SER A 357 4.14 -3.11 7.07
C SER A 357 3.54 -2.57 8.38
N ASN A 358 3.00 -3.42 9.26
CA ASN A 358 2.29 -3.04 10.49
C ASN A 358 1.10 -2.10 10.24
N ARG A 359 0.41 -2.28 9.11
CA ARG A 359 -0.74 -1.45 8.69
C ARG A 359 -2.07 -2.16 8.74
N VAL A 360 -2.07 -3.39 9.23
CA VAL A 360 -3.28 -4.18 9.42
C VAL A 360 -4.17 -3.55 10.50
N THR A 361 -5.45 -3.40 10.23
CA THR A 361 -6.44 -2.96 11.23
C THR A 361 -7.09 -4.18 11.91
N PRO A 362 -7.73 -4.04 13.08
CA PRO A 362 -8.40 -5.19 13.70
C PRO A 362 -9.52 -5.78 12.81
N ARG A 363 -10.17 -4.94 11.99
CA ARG A 363 -11.15 -5.40 11.00
C ARG A 363 -10.51 -6.20 9.87
N ASP A 364 -9.30 -5.84 9.45
CA ASP A 364 -8.55 -6.62 8.48
C ASP A 364 -8.17 -8.00 9.04
N LEU A 365 -7.79 -8.06 10.33
CA LEU A 365 -7.55 -9.34 11.01
C LEU A 365 -8.81 -10.21 11.06
N LEU A 366 -9.97 -9.64 11.38
CA LEU A 366 -11.24 -10.37 11.34
C LEU A 366 -11.59 -10.86 9.92
N LYS A 367 -11.32 -10.08 8.88
CA LYS A 367 -11.47 -10.51 7.47
C LYS A 367 -10.54 -11.66 7.10
N LEU A 368 -9.31 -11.67 7.62
CA LEU A 368 -8.36 -12.77 7.42
C LEU A 368 -8.83 -14.03 8.18
N ALA A 369 -9.35 -13.87 9.39
CA ALA A 369 -9.90 -14.99 10.16
C ALA A 369 -11.15 -15.59 9.50
N SER A 370 -12.04 -14.77 8.93
CA SER A 370 -13.20 -15.30 8.19
C SER A 370 -12.80 -16.01 6.90
N ALA A 371 -11.74 -15.53 6.22
CA ALA A 371 -11.21 -16.19 5.03
C ALA A 371 -10.69 -17.61 5.33
N SER A 372 -10.20 -17.89 6.54
CA SER A 372 -9.73 -19.22 6.95
C SER A 372 -10.80 -20.30 6.77
N ALA A 373 -12.02 -20.07 7.25
CA ALA A 373 -13.11 -21.02 7.11
C ALA A 373 -13.46 -21.26 5.63
N THR A 374 -13.51 -20.19 4.83
CA THR A 374 -13.77 -20.29 3.39
C THR A 374 -12.66 -21.06 2.66
N LEU A 375 -11.40 -20.87 3.03
CA LEU A 375 -10.27 -21.61 2.45
C LEU A 375 -10.34 -23.11 2.79
N GLN A 376 -10.74 -23.44 4.01
CA GLN A 376 -10.99 -24.84 4.40
C GLN A 376 -12.12 -25.46 3.57
N GLU A 377 -13.23 -24.75 3.41
CA GLU A 377 -14.34 -25.22 2.56
C GLU A 377 -13.92 -25.42 1.11
N ILE A 378 -13.17 -24.48 0.52
CA ILE A 378 -12.62 -24.63 -0.84
C ILE A 378 -11.74 -25.89 -0.92
N LYS A 379 -10.87 -26.10 0.07
CA LYS A 379 -9.99 -27.26 0.13
C LYS A 379 -10.79 -28.56 0.18
N ASP A 380 -11.84 -28.61 0.99
CA ASP A 380 -12.70 -29.78 1.14
C ASP A 380 -13.49 -30.08 -0.14
N CYS A 381 -14.08 -29.05 -0.76
CA CYS A 381 -14.79 -29.18 -2.03
C CYS A 381 -13.90 -29.76 -3.15
N LEU A 382 -12.70 -29.20 -3.31
CA LEU A 382 -11.76 -29.67 -4.33
C LEU A 382 -11.21 -31.07 -4.02
N SER A 383 -11.01 -31.40 -2.73
CA SER A 383 -10.51 -32.72 -2.30
C SER A 383 -11.54 -33.84 -2.46
N GLN A 384 -12.83 -33.52 -2.31
CA GLN A 384 -13.94 -34.46 -2.53
C GLN A 384 -14.25 -34.65 -4.02
N SER A 385 -13.76 -33.74 -4.88
CA SER A 385 -13.93 -33.86 -6.32
C SER A 385 -13.18 -35.09 -6.86
N LYS A 386 -13.72 -35.68 -7.92
CA LYS A 386 -13.05 -36.77 -8.67
C LYS A 386 -11.83 -36.31 -9.48
N HIS A 387 -11.56 -35.00 -9.52
CA HIS A 387 -10.59 -34.39 -10.43
C HIS A 387 -9.23 -34.18 -9.75
N THR A 388 -8.20 -34.87 -10.23
CA THR A 388 -6.86 -34.84 -9.61
C THR A 388 -6.00 -33.64 -10.04
N VAL A 389 -6.43 -32.87 -11.04
CA VAL A 389 -5.67 -31.74 -11.60
C VAL A 389 -5.37 -30.63 -10.57
N PHE A 390 -6.13 -30.58 -9.47
CA PHE A 390 -5.95 -29.60 -8.39
C PHE A 390 -5.11 -30.09 -7.21
N LYS A 391 -4.61 -31.34 -7.23
CA LYS A 391 -3.93 -31.96 -6.07
C LYS A 391 -2.79 -31.11 -5.52
N ASP A 392 -1.96 -30.55 -6.39
CA ASP A 392 -0.83 -29.71 -5.97
C ASP A 392 -1.28 -28.36 -5.39
N ARG A 393 -2.40 -27.80 -5.87
CA ARG A 393 -2.97 -26.56 -5.32
C ARG A 393 -3.60 -26.82 -3.96
N ILE A 394 -4.38 -27.89 -3.82
CA ILE A 394 -4.99 -28.33 -2.57
C ILE A 394 -3.93 -28.53 -1.48
N ALA A 395 -2.79 -29.15 -1.83
CA ALA A 395 -1.69 -29.36 -0.90
C ALA A 395 -1.05 -28.06 -0.39
N ARG A 396 -1.11 -26.98 -1.17
CA ARG A 396 -0.57 -25.66 -0.82
C ARG A 396 -1.56 -24.76 -0.10
N ILE A 397 -2.86 -25.08 -0.11
CA ILE A 397 -3.86 -24.33 0.66
C ILE A 397 -3.69 -24.70 2.13
N ASP A 398 -3.18 -23.73 2.90
CA ASP A 398 -3.21 -23.72 4.36
C ASP A 398 -4.32 -22.76 4.80
N PRO A 399 -5.41 -23.26 5.41
CA PRO A 399 -6.46 -22.41 5.97
C PRO A 399 -6.00 -21.55 7.14
N CYS A 400 -4.84 -21.83 7.76
CA CYS A 400 -4.34 -21.09 8.92
C CYS A 400 -5.34 -21.06 10.09
N SER A 401 -6.04 -22.18 10.34
CA SER A 401 -7.13 -22.27 11.33
C SER A 401 -6.72 -21.85 12.74
N ALA A 402 -5.52 -22.24 13.20
CA ALA A 402 -5.01 -21.86 14.51
C ALA A 402 -4.89 -20.33 14.68
N LEU A 403 -4.43 -19.63 13.63
CA LEU A 403 -4.34 -18.17 13.63
C LEU A 403 -5.74 -17.53 13.62
N ALA A 404 -6.67 -18.07 12.84
CA ALA A 404 -8.04 -17.59 12.81
C ALA A 404 -8.75 -17.76 14.16
N GLU A 405 -8.55 -18.89 14.84
CA GLU A 405 -9.05 -19.14 16.19
C GLU A 405 -8.47 -18.13 17.19
N GLU A 406 -7.17 -17.86 17.13
CA GLU A 406 -6.52 -16.86 17.99
C GLU A 406 -7.08 -15.45 17.76
N ILE A 407 -7.28 -15.06 16.49
CA ILE A 407 -7.89 -13.78 16.13
C ILE A 407 -9.31 -13.68 16.66
N ASN A 408 -10.16 -14.68 16.41
CA ASN A 408 -11.57 -14.68 16.82
C ASN A 408 -11.73 -14.72 18.35
N LYS A 409 -10.79 -15.34 19.06
CA LYS A 409 -10.73 -15.30 20.52
C LYS A 409 -10.32 -13.92 21.03
N THR A 410 -9.37 -13.28 20.37
CA THR A 410 -8.70 -12.06 20.87
C THR A 410 -9.43 -10.77 20.49
N ILE A 411 -9.98 -10.70 19.29
CA ILE A 411 -10.54 -9.47 18.71
C ILE A 411 -12.06 -9.49 18.85
N ASN A 412 -12.61 -8.38 19.31
CA ASN A 412 -14.05 -8.17 19.38
C ASN A 412 -14.66 -8.15 17.97
N PRO A 413 -15.64 -9.01 17.63
CA PRO A 413 -16.27 -9.02 16.30
C PRO A 413 -16.92 -7.68 15.92
N GLU A 414 -17.32 -6.87 16.89
CA GLU A 414 -17.98 -5.57 16.68
C GLU A 414 -17.01 -4.37 16.69
N VAL A 415 -15.73 -4.56 16.30
CA VAL A 415 -14.76 -3.45 16.26
C VAL A 415 -15.29 -2.27 15.41
N PRO A 416 -15.35 -1.04 15.92
CA PRO A 416 -15.77 0.13 15.14
C PRO A 416 -14.72 0.54 14.10
N VAL A 417 -15.12 1.29 13.07
CA VAL A 417 -14.20 1.81 12.03
C VAL A 417 -13.07 2.60 12.68
N ASN A 418 -13.42 3.47 13.63
CA ASN A 418 -12.46 4.24 14.43
C ASN A 418 -12.05 3.43 15.68
N TRP A 419 -11.31 2.36 15.44
CA TRP A 419 -10.93 1.38 16.47
C TRP A 419 -10.03 1.96 17.57
N GLN A 420 -9.30 3.05 17.30
CA GLN A 420 -8.44 3.73 18.28
C GLN A 420 -9.19 4.24 19.53
N LYS A 421 -10.52 4.45 19.41
CA LYS A 421 -11.38 4.93 20.51
C LYS A 421 -12.42 3.89 20.95
N GLY A 422 -12.34 2.66 20.45
CA GLY A 422 -13.37 1.64 20.62
C GLY A 422 -12.88 0.34 21.26
N PRO A 423 -13.80 -0.57 21.61
CA PRO A 423 -13.45 -1.88 22.16
C PRO A 423 -12.88 -2.79 21.06
N VAL A 424 -11.56 -2.96 21.06
CA VAL A 424 -10.86 -3.82 20.08
C VAL A 424 -10.65 -5.23 20.62
N ILE A 425 -10.13 -5.34 21.84
CA ILE A 425 -9.81 -6.63 22.45
C ILE A 425 -11.05 -7.19 23.14
N GLN A 426 -11.32 -8.47 22.92
CA GLN A 426 -12.44 -9.20 23.52
C GLN A 426 -12.32 -9.24 25.06
N GLN A 427 -13.45 -9.32 25.76
CA GLN A 427 -13.47 -9.51 27.20
C GLN A 427 -12.94 -10.90 27.58
N GLY A 428 -12.22 -11.00 28.70
CA GLY A 428 -11.64 -12.23 29.21
C GLY A 428 -10.21 -12.50 28.70
N ILE A 429 -9.68 -11.66 27.80
CA ILE A 429 -8.34 -11.81 27.24
C ILE A 429 -7.27 -11.23 28.17
N ASN A 430 -7.58 -10.11 28.81
CA ASN A 430 -6.66 -9.46 29.74
C ASN A 430 -7.45 -8.96 30.96
N PRO A 431 -7.31 -9.61 32.13
CA PRO A 431 -8.05 -9.24 33.32
C PRO A 431 -7.88 -7.78 33.74
N ALA A 432 -6.68 -7.23 33.60
CA ALA A 432 -6.44 -5.82 33.93
C ALA A 432 -7.19 -4.89 32.97
N LEU A 433 -7.17 -5.17 31.65
CA LEU A 433 -7.94 -4.40 30.67
C LEU A 433 -9.45 -4.51 30.94
N ASP A 434 -9.93 -5.66 31.37
CA ASP A 434 -11.34 -5.87 31.68
C ASP A 434 -11.77 -5.07 32.90
N GLU A 435 -10.93 -4.98 33.94
CA GLU A 435 -11.15 -4.08 35.09
C GLU A 435 -11.26 -2.62 34.63
N TRP A 436 -10.36 -2.15 33.75
CA TRP A 436 -10.45 -0.79 33.21
C TRP A 436 -11.72 -0.55 32.38
N LYS A 437 -12.16 -1.54 31.58
CA LYS A 437 -13.41 -1.46 30.82
C LYS A 437 -14.62 -1.38 31.74
N GLU A 438 -14.64 -2.20 32.80
CA GLU A 438 -15.70 -2.20 33.79
C GLU A 438 -15.83 -0.83 34.48
N ILE A 439 -14.71 -0.25 34.90
CA ILE A 439 -14.69 1.11 35.48
C ILE A 439 -15.24 2.13 34.48
N ALA A 440 -14.83 2.07 33.21
CA ALA A 440 -15.29 2.99 32.19
C ALA A 440 -16.80 2.86 31.89
N GLN A 441 -17.32 1.64 31.81
CA GLN A 441 -18.74 1.37 31.54
C GLN A 441 -19.63 1.71 32.73
N ASN A 442 -19.21 1.37 33.96
CA ASN A 442 -19.97 1.61 35.18
C ASN A 442 -19.79 3.03 35.75
N SER A 443 -18.96 3.87 35.12
CA SER A 443 -18.75 5.26 35.53
C SER A 443 -20.05 6.06 35.64
N LYS A 444 -21.00 5.90 34.70
CA LYS A 444 -22.29 6.58 34.75
C LYS A 444 -23.16 6.15 35.91
N ALA A 445 -23.26 4.84 36.17
CA ALA A 445 -24.03 4.31 37.29
C ALA A 445 -23.45 4.81 38.63
N LYS A 446 -22.13 4.80 38.75
CA LYS A 446 -21.42 5.29 39.93
C LYS A 446 -21.56 6.79 40.13
N LEU A 447 -21.56 7.57 39.05
CA LEU A 447 -21.84 9.01 39.11
C LEU A 447 -23.29 9.28 39.51
N GLU A 448 -24.24 8.47 39.06
CA GLU A 448 -25.64 8.61 39.47
C GLU A 448 -25.85 8.27 40.95
N GLU A 449 -25.17 7.23 41.46
CA GLU A 449 -25.15 6.92 42.90
C GLU A 449 -24.59 8.09 43.72
N ILE A 450 -23.49 8.72 43.26
CA ILE A 450 -22.92 9.91 43.91
C ILE A 450 -23.92 11.07 43.86
N ARG A 451 -24.54 11.33 42.71
CA ARG A 451 -25.53 12.41 42.55
C ARG A 451 -26.70 12.23 43.53
N GLN A 452 -27.23 11.02 43.63
CA GLN A 452 -28.34 10.70 44.51
C GLN A 452 -27.95 10.89 45.99
N ARG A 453 -26.79 10.36 46.39
CA ARG A 453 -26.26 10.51 47.76
C ARG A 453 -26.13 11.98 48.17
N GLU A 454 -25.56 12.82 47.31
CA GLU A 454 -25.39 14.25 47.61
C GLU A 454 -26.72 15.02 47.57
N ALA A 455 -27.65 14.65 46.68
CA ALA A 455 -28.99 15.23 46.66
C ALA A 455 -29.74 14.96 47.96
N ASP A 456 -29.68 13.72 48.48
CA ASP A 456 -30.31 13.32 49.74
C ASP A 456 -29.65 14.02 50.95
N ALA A 457 -28.32 14.16 50.96
CA ALA A 457 -27.58 14.82 52.04
C ALA A 457 -27.82 16.34 52.09
N THR A 458 -28.03 16.99 50.94
CA THR A 458 -28.20 18.45 50.84
C THR A 458 -29.65 18.91 50.77
N GLY A 459 -30.59 17.99 50.49
CA GLY A 459 -31.99 18.31 50.22
C GLY A 459 -32.25 18.98 48.87
N ILE A 460 -31.26 18.99 47.96
CA ILE A 460 -31.36 19.65 46.65
C ILE A 460 -31.57 18.60 45.57
N ASN A 461 -32.83 18.32 45.23
CA ASN A 461 -33.18 17.30 44.22
C ASN A 461 -32.74 17.66 42.79
N SER A 462 -32.42 18.94 42.51
CA SER A 462 -32.00 19.43 41.19
C SER A 462 -30.50 19.29 40.92
N LEU A 463 -29.73 18.67 41.83
CA LEU A 463 -28.28 18.54 41.72
C LEU A 463 -27.91 17.65 40.53
N LYS A 464 -26.94 18.10 39.73
CA LYS A 464 -26.42 17.41 38.55
C LYS A 464 -24.91 17.36 38.61
N ILE A 465 -24.33 16.25 38.18
CA ILE A 465 -22.90 16.14 37.95
C ILE A 465 -22.64 16.50 36.49
N GLY A 466 -21.83 17.53 36.28
CA GLY A 466 -21.39 17.96 34.96
C GLY A 466 -19.98 17.46 34.66
N PHE A 467 -19.60 17.48 33.37
CA PHE A 467 -18.22 17.30 32.95
C PHE A 467 -17.90 18.32 31.88
N ASN A 468 -16.74 18.98 32.00
CA ASN A 468 -16.16 19.68 30.86
C ASN A 468 -14.65 19.39 30.75
N ASN A 469 -14.11 19.54 29.55
CA ASN A 469 -12.71 19.21 29.26
C ASN A 469 -11.67 20.10 29.96
N VAL A 470 -12.08 21.25 30.50
CA VAL A 470 -11.21 22.25 31.15
C VAL A 470 -11.14 22.06 32.67
N PHE A 471 -12.26 21.77 33.31
CA PHE A 471 -12.43 21.67 34.77
C PHE A 471 -12.62 20.23 35.26
N GLY A 472 -12.90 19.28 34.36
CA GLY A 472 -13.22 17.91 34.73
C GLY A 472 -14.68 17.76 35.19
N TYR A 473 -14.91 16.79 36.08
CA TYR A 473 -16.21 16.60 36.73
C TYR A 473 -16.46 17.70 37.77
N TYR A 474 -17.71 18.20 37.85
CA TYR A 474 -18.13 19.23 38.81
C TYR A 474 -19.58 19.07 39.26
#